data_AF-A0A972BVQ6-F1
#
_entry.id   AF-A0A972BVQ6-F1
#
_cell.length_a   1.000
_cell.length_b   1.000
_cell.length_c   1.000
_cell.angle_alpha   90.00
_cell.angle_beta   90.00
_cell.angle_gamma   90.00
#
_symmetry.space_group_name_H-M   'P 1'
#
loop_
_entity.id
_entity.type
_entity.pdbx_description
1 polymer ?
#
loop_
_entity_poly.entity_id
_entity_poly.type
_entity_poly.pdbx_seq_one_letter_code
_entity_poly.pdbx_strand_id
1 'polypeptide(L)'
;MAKNEARKVNKMDAAAKAQAIKNMVQEAAEPAQVGKKTERVLSLTACGEIARTCDVSRREVELIALEGGIVPGRYLRNIGTIGKEGQLCLVRATVAVVGCGGLGGLVVELLARMGVGRLILIDNDVFSDNNLNRQILAREADLGRPKVEVARERVWAINPATEVTYFQERLTPENARALLQGADLVVDALDNLPARFALEAAARASNIPLVHGAIAGFLGQVLTIFPGDPGLAEIYGSVTGRERGIEVETGNLAATAALVASLEVQEVIKILTGVGEPLRCRLFYIDSASGQMHSLPLGQTGKTANDGAAAQRPSPTVISFVGTSGSGKTTLLMELIQGLVRRGVKVAAVKHTHEDVETDTAGKDTWRFVQAGAEAVALLTPKRATLFYELGAEAAVERLRDWFGPLDIVLLEGLKSGPFPKIAVFRRGVSEPITRMTGRLVAVFGDVAAARQSGLSPSIPGFTWRETEKLIDFIITQSF
;
A
#
# COMPACT_ATOMS: atom_id res chain seq x y z
N MET A 1 46.55 -24.98 -12.73
CA MET A 1 46.35 -24.66 -11.30
C MET A 1 44.89 -24.87 -10.87
N ALA A 2 43.91 -24.27 -11.56
CA ALA A 2 42.47 -24.39 -11.23
C ALA A 2 41.92 -25.82 -10.97
N LYS A 3 42.33 -26.85 -11.74
CA LYS A 3 41.89 -28.24 -11.52
C LYS A 3 42.37 -28.86 -10.21
N ASN A 4 43.52 -28.42 -9.67
CA ASN A 4 44.07 -28.93 -8.40
C ASN A 4 43.43 -28.25 -7.18
N GLU A 5 43.02 -26.99 -7.31
CA GLU A 5 42.28 -26.27 -6.26
C GLU A 5 40.85 -26.79 -6.09
N ALA A 6 40.10 -26.97 -7.17
CA ALA A 6 38.74 -27.51 -7.12
C ALA A 6 38.69 -28.90 -6.42
N ARG A 7 39.68 -29.75 -6.69
CA ARG A 7 39.80 -31.09 -6.10
C ARG A 7 40.14 -31.06 -4.60
N LYS A 8 40.72 -29.97 -4.11
CA LYS A 8 41.04 -29.73 -2.69
C LYS A 8 39.82 -29.24 -1.94
N VAL A 9 39.04 -28.34 -2.53
CA VAL A 9 37.81 -27.78 -1.93
C VAL A 9 36.70 -28.84 -1.80
N ASN A 10 36.55 -29.74 -2.78
CA ASN A 10 35.53 -30.80 -2.72
C ASN A 10 35.77 -31.88 -1.64
N LYS A 11 36.92 -31.88 -0.96
CA LYS A 11 37.21 -32.78 0.17
C LYS A 11 37.09 -32.08 1.54
N MET A 12 36.76 -30.79 1.56
CA MET A 12 36.61 -30.02 2.79
C MET A 12 35.26 -30.32 3.46
N ASP A 13 35.20 -30.18 4.78
CA ASP A 13 33.92 -30.09 5.47
C ASP A 13 33.18 -28.79 5.10
N ALA A 14 31.89 -28.72 5.46
CA ALA A 14 31.02 -27.60 5.10
C ALA A 14 31.52 -26.24 5.62
N ALA A 15 32.14 -26.21 6.81
CA ALA A 15 32.62 -24.98 7.42
C ALA A 15 33.87 -24.44 6.73
N ALA A 16 34.83 -25.33 6.43
CA ALA A 16 36.03 -24.99 5.67
C ALA A 16 35.69 -24.54 4.25
N LYS A 17 34.69 -25.16 3.62
CA LYS A 17 34.18 -24.78 2.29
C LYS A 17 33.56 -23.38 2.29
N ALA A 18 32.68 -23.08 3.26
CA ALA A 18 32.08 -21.75 3.41
C ALA A 18 33.14 -20.66 3.65
N GLN A 19 34.17 -20.95 4.47
CA GLN A 19 35.27 -20.02 4.70
C GLN A 19 36.12 -19.78 3.43
N ALA A 20 36.35 -20.82 2.61
CA ALA A 20 37.03 -20.67 1.34
C ALA A 20 36.24 -19.78 0.37
N ILE A 21 34.93 -20.00 0.23
CA ILE A 21 34.06 -19.16 -0.60
C ILE A 21 34.10 -17.71 -0.11
N LYS A 22 33.99 -17.49 1.21
CA LYS A 22 34.07 -16.16 1.80
C LYS A 22 35.37 -15.44 1.42
N ASN A 23 36.51 -16.12 1.49
CA ASN A 23 37.80 -15.52 1.10
C ASN A 23 37.81 -15.15 -0.40
N MET A 24 37.37 -16.05 -1.28
CA MET A 24 37.31 -15.79 -2.72
C MET A 24 36.37 -14.64 -3.07
N VAL A 25 35.20 -14.55 -2.40
CA VAL A 25 34.26 -13.44 -2.57
C VAL A 25 34.87 -12.11 -2.12
N GLN A 26 35.61 -12.10 -1.00
CA GLN A 26 36.29 -10.91 -0.51
C GLN A 26 37.40 -10.43 -1.45
N GLU A 27 38.14 -11.36 -2.06
CA GLU A 27 39.20 -11.04 -3.03
C GLU A 27 38.63 -10.51 -4.35
N ALA A 28 37.53 -11.11 -4.83
CA ALA A 28 36.91 -10.75 -6.11
C ALA A 28 35.97 -9.53 -6.05
N ALA A 29 35.69 -8.98 -4.87
CA ALA A 29 34.74 -7.89 -4.72
C ALA A 29 35.36 -6.52 -4.99
N GLU A 30 34.77 -5.80 -5.95
CA GLU A 30 35.22 -4.51 -6.44
C GLU A 30 34.36 -3.36 -5.88
N PRO A 31 34.91 -2.14 -5.71
CA PRO A 31 34.12 -0.99 -5.30
C PRO A 31 33.19 -0.50 -6.43
N ALA A 32 31.95 -0.16 -6.09
CA ALA A 32 30.98 0.45 -6.99
C ALA A 32 30.22 1.60 -6.30
N GLN A 33 29.89 2.66 -7.05
CA GLN A 33 29.16 3.80 -6.51
C GLN A 33 27.64 3.58 -6.53
N VAL A 34 26.98 3.84 -5.40
CA VAL A 34 25.52 3.86 -5.25
C VAL A 34 25.11 5.17 -4.59
N GLY A 35 24.66 6.13 -5.41
CA GLY A 35 24.39 7.48 -4.93
C GLY A 35 25.66 8.12 -4.36
N LYS A 36 25.69 8.38 -3.05
CA LYS A 36 26.85 8.95 -2.33
C LYS A 36 27.68 7.90 -1.57
N LYS A 37 27.29 6.62 -1.61
CA LYS A 37 27.95 5.53 -0.87
C LYS A 37 28.74 4.66 -1.83
N THR A 38 29.93 4.24 -1.40
CA THR A 38 30.71 3.21 -2.09
C THR A 38 30.32 1.85 -1.51
N GLU A 39 29.79 0.98 -2.35
CA GLU A 39 29.49 -0.41 -2.01
C GLU A 39 30.57 -1.35 -2.54
N ARG A 40 30.73 -2.51 -1.90
CA ARG A 40 31.55 -3.60 -2.44
C ARG A 40 30.66 -4.56 -3.20
N VAL A 41 31.05 -4.90 -4.42
CA VAL A 41 30.22 -5.60 -5.38
C VAL A 41 30.91 -6.83 -5.93
N LEU A 42 30.19 -7.96 -5.94
CA LEU A 42 30.62 -9.18 -6.60
C LEU A 42 30.04 -9.23 -8.01
N SER A 43 30.91 -9.31 -9.03
CA SER A 43 30.46 -9.42 -10.42
C SER A 43 29.78 -10.77 -10.68
N LEU A 44 28.90 -10.84 -11.70
CA LEU A 44 28.24 -12.09 -12.08
C LEU A 44 29.23 -13.15 -12.57
N THR A 45 30.29 -12.71 -13.25
CA THR A 45 31.38 -13.59 -13.71
C THR A 45 32.10 -14.21 -12.54
N ALA A 46 32.54 -13.40 -11.56
CA ALA A 46 33.20 -13.88 -10.36
C ALA A 46 32.30 -14.82 -9.55
N CYS A 47 31.04 -14.46 -9.35
CA CYS A 47 30.06 -15.34 -8.68
C CYS A 47 29.97 -16.71 -9.37
N GLY A 48 29.86 -16.73 -10.70
CA GLY A 48 29.81 -17.98 -11.47
C GLY A 48 31.11 -18.79 -11.50
N GLU A 49 32.26 -18.14 -11.38
CA GLU A 49 33.58 -18.79 -11.28
C GLU A 49 33.79 -19.42 -9.90
N ILE A 50 33.45 -18.69 -8.84
CA ILE A 50 33.52 -19.20 -7.46
C ILE A 50 32.57 -20.39 -7.31
N ALA A 51 31.33 -20.27 -7.77
CA ALA A 51 30.34 -21.35 -7.72
C ALA A 51 30.85 -22.64 -8.41
N ARG A 52 31.45 -22.51 -9.59
CA ARG A 52 32.05 -23.66 -10.32
C ARG A 52 33.29 -24.22 -9.63
N THR A 53 34.15 -23.35 -9.09
CA THR A 53 35.40 -23.77 -8.44
C THR A 53 35.14 -24.51 -7.14
N CYS A 54 34.14 -24.05 -6.39
CA CYS A 54 33.74 -24.64 -5.13
C CYS A 54 32.66 -25.71 -5.27
N ASP A 55 32.12 -25.97 -6.46
CA ASP A 55 31.03 -26.93 -6.67
C ASP A 55 29.83 -26.65 -5.73
N VAL A 56 29.29 -25.44 -5.84
CA VAL A 56 28.13 -24.92 -5.08
C VAL A 56 27.19 -24.16 -6.01
N SER A 57 25.96 -23.90 -5.57
CA SER A 57 25.04 -23.07 -6.35
C SER A 57 25.48 -21.60 -6.33
N ARG A 58 25.10 -20.84 -7.37
CA ARG A 58 25.35 -19.38 -7.38
C ARG A 58 24.63 -18.69 -6.22
N ARG A 59 23.48 -19.22 -5.81
CA ARG A 59 22.73 -18.77 -4.64
C ARG A 59 23.58 -18.82 -3.37
N GLU A 60 24.29 -19.92 -3.15
CA GLU A 60 25.16 -20.09 -1.98
C GLU A 60 26.29 -19.05 -1.95
N VAL A 61 26.88 -18.75 -3.11
CA VAL A 61 27.88 -17.68 -3.24
C VAL A 61 27.27 -16.29 -2.97
N GLU A 62 26.07 -16.01 -3.51
CA GLU A 62 25.35 -14.75 -3.27
C GLU A 62 24.96 -14.57 -1.80
N LEU A 63 24.54 -15.64 -1.11
CA LEU A 63 24.26 -15.64 0.33
C LEU A 63 25.51 -15.27 1.13
N ILE A 64 26.63 -15.97 0.89
CA ILE A 64 27.90 -15.72 1.58
C ILE A 64 28.41 -14.30 1.29
N ALA A 65 28.21 -13.80 0.07
CA ALA A 65 28.55 -12.42 -0.28
C ALA A 65 27.75 -11.40 0.54
N LEU A 66 26.43 -11.52 0.57
CA LEU A 66 25.55 -10.61 1.29
C LEU A 66 25.78 -10.65 2.80
N GLU A 67 25.98 -11.85 3.38
CA GLU A 67 26.37 -12.01 4.79
C GLU A 67 27.74 -11.36 5.09
N GLY A 68 28.63 -11.34 4.11
CA GLY A 68 29.91 -10.63 4.16
C GLY A 68 29.84 -9.14 3.82
N GLY A 69 28.64 -8.57 3.64
CA GLY A 69 28.41 -7.16 3.31
C GLY A 69 28.75 -6.78 1.85
N ILE A 70 28.93 -7.77 0.97
CA ILE A 70 29.24 -7.62 -0.45
C ILE A 70 27.97 -7.87 -1.26
N VAL A 71 27.65 -6.94 -2.17
CA VAL A 71 26.40 -6.97 -2.94
C VAL A 71 26.64 -7.69 -4.27
N PRO A 72 25.88 -8.73 -4.64
CA PRO A 72 25.89 -9.25 -6.01
C PRO A 72 25.47 -8.14 -6.99
N GLY A 73 26.27 -7.90 -8.04
CA GLY A 73 26.15 -6.70 -8.86
C GLY A 73 24.78 -6.46 -9.49
N ARG A 74 24.01 -7.53 -9.76
CA ARG A 74 22.64 -7.38 -10.29
C ARG A 74 21.67 -6.68 -9.33
N TYR A 75 21.89 -6.77 -8.02
CA TYR A 75 21.01 -6.20 -7.01
C TYR A 75 21.45 -4.81 -6.53
N LEU A 76 22.51 -4.26 -7.11
CA LEU A 76 23.07 -2.98 -6.69
C LEU A 76 22.03 -1.84 -6.66
N ARG A 77 21.07 -1.88 -7.60
CA ARG A 77 19.98 -0.89 -7.69
C ARG A 77 18.86 -1.09 -6.67
N ASN A 78 18.83 -2.22 -5.95
CA ASN A 78 17.85 -2.48 -4.89
C ASN A 78 18.29 -1.90 -3.55
N ILE A 79 19.60 -1.79 -3.32
CA ILE A 79 20.21 -1.47 -2.02
C ILE A 79 19.76 -0.12 -1.47
N GLY A 80 19.53 0.86 -2.34
CA GLY A 80 19.03 2.18 -1.93
C GLY A 80 17.65 2.14 -1.27
N THR A 81 16.85 1.10 -1.53
CA THR A 81 15.48 0.96 -1.03
C THR A 81 15.37 -0.09 0.06
N ILE A 82 15.84 -1.31 -0.17
CA ILE A 82 15.67 -2.45 0.76
C ILE A 82 16.92 -2.78 1.57
N GLY A 83 18.05 -2.11 1.32
CA GLY A 83 19.32 -2.41 1.99
C GLY A 83 19.91 -3.78 1.61
N LYS A 84 21.05 -4.14 2.22
CA LYS A 84 21.70 -5.45 2.01
C LYS A 84 20.96 -6.54 2.76
N GLU A 85 20.44 -6.20 3.93
CA GLU A 85 19.66 -7.05 4.80
C GLU A 85 18.35 -7.47 4.10
N GLY A 86 17.63 -6.53 3.48
CA GLY A 86 16.45 -6.87 2.69
C GLY A 86 16.79 -7.74 1.49
N GLN A 87 17.88 -7.45 0.78
CA GLN A 87 18.33 -8.32 -0.32
C GLN A 87 18.71 -9.73 0.17
N LEU A 88 19.35 -9.85 1.34
CA LEU A 88 19.66 -11.13 1.97
C LEU A 88 18.38 -11.91 2.33
N CYS A 89 17.35 -11.23 2.85
CA CYS A 89 16.04 -11.85 3.08
C CYS A 89 15.46 -12.43 1.78
N LEU A 90 15.51 -11.69 0.67
CA LEU A 90 15.03 -12.17 -0.62
C LEU A 90 15.78 -13.42 -1.10
N VAL A 91 17.12 -13.41 -1.05
CA VAL A 91 17.94 -14.56 -1.48
C VAL A 91 17.72 -15.79 -0.57
N ARG A 92 17.35 -15.59 0.70
CA ARG A 92 17.00 -16.68 1.61
C ARG A 92 15.60 -17.26 1.35
N ALA A 93 14.67 -16.41 0.92
CA ALA A 93 13.26 -16.74 0.82
C ALA A 93 12.92 -17.76 -0.28
N THR A 94 11.81 -18.45 -0.06
CA THR A 94 11.14 -19.37 -0.96
C THR A 94 9.73 -18.87 -1.22
N VAL A 95 9.40 -18.54 -2.47
CA VAL A 95 8.07 -18.05 -2.85
C VAL A 95 7.39 -19.08 -3.74
N ALA A 96 6.19 -19.52 -3.35
CA ALA A 96 5.34 -20.32 -4.21
C ALA A 96 4.48 -19.40 -5.10
N VAL A 97 4.46 -19.64 -6.40
CA VAL A 97 3.59 -18.94 -7.36
C VAL A 97 2.65 -19.97 -7.97
N VAL A 98 1.35 -19.79 -7.71
CA VAL A 98 0.31 -20.71 -8.16
C VAL A 98 -0.43 -20.08 -9.35
N GLY A 99 -0.30 -20.71 -10.51
CA GLY A 99 -0.63 -20.14 -11.81
C GLY A 99 0.59 -19.44 -12.43
N CYS A 100 0.98 -19.86 -13.62
CA CYS A 100 2.06 -19.30 -14.46
C CYS A 100 1.49 -18.61 -15.71
N GLY A 101 0.26 -18.10 -15.61
CA GLY A 101 -0.47 -17.42 -16.69
C GLY A 101 -0.11 -15.93 -16.82
N GLY A 102 -1.13 -15.08 -17.05
CA GLY A 102 -0.93 -13.64 -17.32
C GLY A 102 -0.31 -12.88 -16.15
N LEU A 103 -0.82 -13.11 -14.94
CA LEU A 103 -0.26 -12.54 -13.71
C LEU A 103 1.02 -13.27 -13.33
N GLY A 104 0.91 -14.58 -13.10
CA GLY A 104 1.97 -15.41 -12.55
C GLY A 104 3.25 -15.44 -13.38
N GLY A 105 3.14 -15.43 -14.71
CA GLY A 105 4.33 -15.37 -15.57
C GLY A 105 5.18 -14.12 -15.35
N LEU A 106 4.54 -12.96 -15.16
CA LEU A 106 5.26 -11.73 -14.84
C LEU A 106 5.73 -11.71 -13.39
N VAL A 107 4.92 -12.22 -12.44
CA VAL A 107 5.35 -12.39 -11.04
C VAL A 107 6.66 -13.19 -10.97
N VAL A 108 6.72 -14.35 -11.62
CA VAL A 108 7.92 -15.20 -11.69
C VAL A 108 9.12 -14.44 -12.24
N GLU A 109 8.95 -13.72 -13.35
CA GLU A 109 10.02 -12.93 -13.96
C GLU A 109 10.53 -11.84 -13.01
N LEU A 110 9.63 -11.08 -12.37
CA LEU A 110 10.02 -9.99 -11.47
C LEU A 110 10.64 -10.51 -10.16
N LEU A 111 10.13 -11.59 -9.57
CA LEU A 111 10.73 -12.19 -8.36
C LEU A 111 12.15 -12.71 -8.64
N ALA A 112 12.37 -13.35 -9.80
CA ALA A 112 13.71 -13.78 -10.21
C ALA A 112 14.66 -12.58 -10.40
N ARG A 113 14.18 -11.46 -10.97
CA ARG A 113 14.95 -10.22 -11.11
C ARG A 113 15.29 -9.58 -9.76
N MET A 114 14.36 -9.65 -8.81
CA MET A 114 14.54 -9.14 -7.45
C MET A 114 15.48 -10.02 -6.59
N GLY A 115 15.82 -11.22 -7.07
CA GLY A 115 16.73 -12.11 -6.37
C GLY A 115 16.06 -12.92 -5.27
N VAL A 116 14.77 -13.26 -5.43
CA VAL A 116 14.17 -14.30 -4.60
C VAL A 116 14.97 -15.59 -4.81
N GLY A 117 15.38 -16.20 -3.71
CA GLY A 117 16.30 -17.33 -3.73
C GLY A 117 15.72 -18.58 -4.35
N ARG A 118 14.49 -18.90 -3.98
CA ARG A 118 13.80 -20.11 -4.45
C ARG A 118 12.39 -19.79 -4.91
N LEU A 119 12.00 -20.36 -6.05
CA LEU A 119 10.64 -20.31 -6.56
C LEU A 119 10.06 -21.72 -6.64
N ILE A 120 8.84 -21.87 -6.14
CA ILE A 120 8.01 -23.06 -6.35
C ILE A 120 6.92 -22.68 -7.36
N LEU A 121 6.93 -23.29 -8.54
CA LEU A 121 5.99 -22.96 -9.62
C LEU A 121 4.95 -24.06 -9.78
N ILE A 122 3.66 -23.72 -9.72
CA ILE A 122 2.57 -24.69 -9.80
C ILE A 122 1.60 -24.24 -10.90
N ASP A 123 1.50 -24.99 -11.99
CA ASP A 123 0.53 -24.76 -13.07
C ASP A 123 0.36 -26.05 -13.89
N ASN A 124 -0.87 -26.46 -14.20
CA ASN A 124 -1.16 -27.68 -14.94
C ASN A 124 -1.25 -27.49 -16.47
N ASP A 125 -1.27 -26.25 -16.95
CA ASP A 125 -1.57 -25.93 -18.34
C ASP A 125 -0.32 -25.93 -19.23
N VAL A 126 -0.60 -25.91 -20.53
CA VAL A 126 0.36 -25.63 -21.61
C VAL A 126 0.04 -24.28 -22.27
N PHE A 127 0.99 -23.70 -22.99
CA PHE A 127 0.71 -22.49 -23.76
C PHE A 127 -0.16 -22.78 -24.98
N SER A 128 -1.08 -21.86 -25.26
CA SER A 128 -1.95 -21.84 -26.43
C SER A 128 -2.03 -20.43 -27.04
N ASP A 129 -2.54 -20.31 -28.26
CA ASP A 129 -2.57 -19.05 -29.02
C ASP A 129 -3.21 -17.90 -28.23
N ASN A 130 -4.30 -18.18 -27.50
CA ASN A 130 -5.03 -17.19 -26.71
C ASN A 130 -4.24 -16.69 -25.48
N ASN A 131 -3.04 -17.20 -25.23
CA ASN A 131 -2.14 -16.77 -24.16
C ASN A 131 -1.16 -15.68 -24.64
N LEU A 132 -0.84 -15.64 -25.93
CA LEU A 132 0.16 -14.75 -26.52
C LEU A 132 -0.14 -13.27 -26.30
N ASN A 133 -1.41 -12.92 -26.08
CA ASN A 133 -1.82 -11.53 -25.90
C ASN A 133 -1.35 -10.92 -24.56
N ARG A 134 -1.19 -11.73 -23.49
CA ARG A 134 -1.02 -11.22 -22.12
C ARG A 134 -0.03 -12.00 -21.25
N GLN A 135 0.34 -13.22 -21.63
CA GLN A 135 1.26 -14.04 -20.84
C GLN A 135 2.68 -13.79 -21.34
N ILE A 136 3.46 -13.04 -20.57
CA ILE A 136 4.82 -12.61 -20.97
C ILE A 136 5.76 -13.77 -21.32
N LEU A 137 5.50 -14.95 -20.77
CA LEU A 137 6.27 -16.17 -21.00
C LEU A 137 5.87 -16.90 -22.29
N ALA A 138 4.71 -16.59 -22.86
CA ALA A 138 4.21 -17.23 -24.08
C ALA A 138 4.93 -16.64 -25.31
N ARG A 139 5.56 -17.51 -26.10
CA ARG A 139 6.05 -17.20 -27.45
C ARG A 139 5.43 -18.19 -28.42
N GLU A 140 5.35 -17.86 -29.70
CA GLU A 140 4.87 -18.80 -30.73
C GLU A 140 5.66 -20.11 -30.72
N ALA A 141 6.95 -20.05 -30.42
CA ALA A 141 7.82 -21.23 -30.30
C ALA A 141 7.54 -22.12 -29.08
N ASP A 142 6.76 -21.65 -28.11
CA ASP A 142 6.46 -22.39 -26.87
C ASP A 142 5.02 -22.96 -26.84
N LEU A 143 4.25 -22.81 -27.93
CA LEU A 143 2.91 -23.37 -28.02
C LEU A 143 2.93 -24.89 -27.78
N GLY A 144 2.00 -25.37 -26.94
CA GLY A 144 1.92 -26.77 -26.51
C GLY A 144 2.92 -27.17 -25.41
N ARG A 145 3.86 -26.31 -25.03
CA ARG A 145 4.80 -26.60 -23.93
C ARG A 145 4.17 -26.31 -22.56
N PRO A 146 4.50 -27.08 -21.51
CA PRO A 146 4.07 -26.79 -20.14
C PRO A 146 4.53 -25.40 -19.68
N LYS A 147 3.62 -24.62 -19.10
CA LYS A 147 3.92 -23.25 -18.65
C LYS A 147 5.03 -23.22 -17.61
N VAL A 148 5.01 -24.17 -16.67
CA VAL A 148 6.02 -24.30 -15.61
C VAL A 148 7.43 -24.59 -16.12
N GLU A 149 7.58 -25.35 -17.21
CA GLU A 149 8.89 -25.67 -17.78
C GLU A 149 9.52 -24.43 -18.43
N VAL A 150 8.73 -23.71 -19.25
CA VAL A 150 9.17 -22.46 -19.89
C VAL A 150 9.45 -21.39 -18.84
N ALA A 151 8.64 -21.32 -17.78
CA ALA A 151 8.88 -20.40 -16.66
C ALA A 151 10.22 -20.69 -15.96
N ARG A 152 10.55 -21.97 -15.71
CA ARG A 152 11.86 -22.37 -15.17
C ARG A 152 13.00 -21.95 -16.09
N GLU A 153 12.90 -22.22 -17.38
CA GLU A 153 13.92 -21.83 -18.38
C GLU A 153 14.11 -20.31 -18.39
N ARG A 154 13.02 -19.56 -18.30
CA ARG A 154 13.04 -18.10 -18.24
C ARG A 154 13.76 -17.60 -16.99
N VAL A 155 13.44 -18.16 -15.83
CA VAL A 155 14.12 -17.81 -14.56
C VAL A 155 15.61 -18.08 -14.67
N TRP A 156 16.01 -19.26 -15.18
CA TRP A 156 17.42 -19.60 -15.37
C TRP A 156 18.16 -18.62 -16.28
N ALA A 157 17.52 -18.18 -17.38
CA ALA A 157 18.09 -17.21 -18.30
C ALA A 157 18.25 -15.81 -17.68
N ILE A 158 17.38 -15.42 -16.74
CA ILE A 158 17.41 -14.12 -16.08
C ILE A 158 18.36 -14.11 -14.88
N ASN A 159 18.21 -15.11 -14.01
CA ASN A 159 18.90 -15.21 -12.74
C ASN A 159 19.18 -16.69 -12.38
N PRO A 160 20.34 -17.24 -12.79
CA PRO A 160 20.72 -18.62 -12.45
C PRO A 160 21.09 -18.82 -10.97
N ALA A 161 21.02 -17.78 -10.13
CA ALA A 161 21.09 -17.91 -8.68
C ALA A 161 19.71 -18.16 -8.05
N THR A 162 18.61 -17.92 -8.77
CA THR A 162 17.27 -18.32 -8.32
C THR A 162 17.05 -19.79 -8.66
N GLU A 163 16.86 -20.61 -7.64
CA GLU A 163 16.58 -22.04 -7.78
C GLU A 163 15.07 -22.23 -8.00
N VAL A 164 14.69 -23.13 -8.90
CA VAL A 164 13.28 -23.36 -9.27
C VAL A 164 12.93 -24.83 -9.09
N THR A 165 11.91 -25.07 -8.28
CA THR A 165 11.16 -26.33 -8.23
C THR A 165 9.81 -26.08 -8.89
N TYR A 166 9.31 -27.03 -9.67
CA TYR A 166 8.02 -26.86 -10.32
C TYR A 166 7.20 -28.14 -10.34
N PHE A 167 5.88 -27.98 -10.41
CA PHE A 167 4.90 -29.04 -10.46
C PHE A 167 3.91 -28.75 -11.59
N GLN A 168 3.85 -29.64 -12.58
CA GLN A 168 2.84 -29.58 -13.64
C GLN A 168 1.53 -30.23 -13.14
N GLU A 169 0.95 -29.65 -12.11
CA GLU A 169 -0.21 -30.20 -11.40
C GLU A 169 -1.22 -29.12 -11.11
N ARG A 170 -2.50 -29.52 -11.06
CA ARG A 170 -3.57 -28.63 -10.60
C ARG A 170 -3.54 -28.61 -9.07
N LEU A 171 -3.60 -27.42 -8.48
CA LEU A 171 -3.73 -27.30 -7.03
C LEU A 171 -5.13 -27.76 -6.61
N THR A 172 -5.16 -28.64 -5.62
CA THR A 172 -6.36 -29.23 -5.01
C THR A 172 -6.20 -29.20 -3.49
N PRO A 173 -7.30 -29.24 -2.72
CA PRO A 173 -7.21 -29.33 -1.26
C PRO A 173 -6.32 -30.48 -0.77
N GLU A 174 -6.27 -31.59 -1.51
CA GLU A 174 -5.55 -32.81 -1.13
C GLU A 174 -4.03 -32.69 -1.34
N ASN A 175 -3.59 -32.04 -2.43
CA ASN A 175 -2.16 -31.89 -2.74
C ASN A 175 -1.54 -30.56 -2.29
N ALA A 176 -2.34 -29.53 -1.99
CA ALA A 176 -1.85 -28.17 -1.73
C ALA A 176 -0.80 -28.11 -0.62
N ARG A 177 -0.97 -28.87 0.48
CA ARG A 177 0.00 -28.91 1.57
C ARG A 177 1.38 -29.40 1.12
N ALA A 178 1.41 -30.42 0.27
CA ALA A 178 2.67 -30.97 -0.24
C ALA A 178 3.31 -30.02 -1.26
N LEU A 179 2.51 -29.43 -2.15
CA LEU A 179 2.98 -28.49 -3.16
C LEU A 179 3.56 -27.19 -2.56
N LEU A 180 3.00 -26.73 -1.45
CA LEU A 180 3.44 -25.50 -0.76
C LEU A 180 4.55 -25.74 0.28
N GLN A 181 5.06 -26.97 0.40
CA GLN A 181 6.03 -27.30 1.43
C GLN A 181 7.31 -26.47 1.31
N GLY A 182 7.67 -25.79 2.41
CA GLY A 182 8.89 -24.98 2.49
C GLY A 182 8.76 -23.59 1.88
N ALA A 183 7.57 -23.17 1.43
CA ALA A 183 7.33 -21.79 1.02
C ALA A 183 7.24 -20.87 2.25
N ASP A 184 7.89 -19.71 2.16
CA ASP A 184 7.81 -18.63 3.15
C ASP A 184 6.62 -17.69 2.84
N LEU A 185 6.17 -17.68 1.58
CA LEU A 185 5.06 -16.87 1.08
C LEU A 185 4.45 -17.52 -0.16
N VAL A 186 3.14 -17.34 -0.37
CA VAL A 186 2.45 -17.77 -1.60
C VAL A 186 1.87 -16.60 -2.38
N VAL A 187 1.93 -16.65 -3.71
CA VAL A 187 1.27 -15.71 -4.62
C VAL A 187 0.16 -16.45 -5.37
N ASP A 188 -1.05 -15.92 -5.26
CA ASP A 188 -2.24 -16.38 -5.98
C ASP A 188 -2.38 -15.66 -7.32
N ALA A 189 -2.02 -16.36 -8.39
CA ALA A 189 -2.19 -15.94 -9.77
C ALA A 189 -3.19 -16.83 -10.53
N LEU A 190 -4.16 -17.41 -9.80
CA LEU A 190 -5.19 -18.29 -10.35
C LEU A 190 -6.33 -17.49 -10.99
N ASP A 191 -7.08 -18.13 -11.89
CA ASP A 191 -8.13 -17.50 -12.70
C ASP A 191 -9.56 -17.95 -12.35
N ASN A 192 -9.74 -18.69 -11.25
CA ASN A 192 -11.05 -19.19 -10.83
C ASN A 192 -11.19 -19.18 -9.30
N LEU A 193 -12.36 -18.76 -8.82
CA LEU A 193 -12.61 -18.60 -7.38
C LEU A 193 -12.40 -19.88 -6.56
N PRO A 194 -12.87 -21.07 -6.97
CA PRO A 194 -12.71 -22.28 -6.16
C PRO A 194 -11.23 -22.60 -5.87
N ALA A 195 -10.35 -22.47 -6.86
CA ALA A 195 -8.92 -22.73 -6.67
C ALA A 195 -8.27 -21.67 -5.76
N ARG A 196 -8.70 -20.40 -5.84
CA ARG A 196 -8.21 -19.33 -4.96
C ARG A 196 -8.56 -19.59 -3.50
N PHE A 197 -9.80 -19.98 -3.21
CA PHE A 197 -10.22 -20.34 -1.85
C PHE A 197 -9.51 -21.61 -1.35
N ALA A 198 -9.29 -22.61 -2.21
CA ALA A 198 -8.51 -23.80 -1.85
C ALA A 198 -7.06 -23.44 -1.50
N LEU A 199 -6.44 -22.55 -2.28
CA LEU A 199 -5.11 -22.04 -2.04
C LEU A 199 -5.04 -21.24 -0.72
N GLU A 200 -5.99 -20.33 -0.48
CA GLU A 200 -6.06 -19.57 0.77
C GLU A 200 -6.19 -20.49 1.99
N ALA A 201 -7.07 -21.49 1.91
CA ALA A 201 -7.23 -22.47 2.97
C ALA A 201 -5.95 -23.26 3.25
N ALA A 202 -5.22 -23.67 2.21
CA ALA A 202 -3.96 -24.38 2.33
C ALA A 202 -2.83 -23.51 2.90
N ALA A 203 -2.73 -22.26 2.46
CA ALA A 203 -1.78 -21.27 2.98
C ALA A 203 -2.05 -21.00 4.47
N ARG A 204 -3.31 -20.79 4.83
CA ARG A 204 -3.75 -20.62 6.23
C ARG A 204 -3.41 -21.84 7.09
N ALA A 205 -3.70 -23.05 6.62
CA ALA A 205 -3.39 -24.29 7.34
C ALA A 205 -1.88 -24.52 7.51
N SER A 206 -1.07 -23.96 6.62
CA SER A 206 0.40 -24.05 6.66
C SER A 206 1.05 -22.85 7.37
N ASN A 207 0.26 -21.90 7.87
CA ASN A 207 0.72 -20.64 8.46
C ASN A 207 1.62 -19.80 7.53
N ILE A 208 1.26 -19.75 6.23
CA ILE A 208 2.00 -19.02 5.20
C ILE A 208 1.16 -17.81 4.75
N PRO A 209 1.74 -16.59 4.68
CA PRO A 209 1.05 -15.43 4.10
C PRO A 209 0.81 -15.61 2.60
N LEU A 210 -0.30 -15.05 2.12
CA LEU A 210 -0.72 -15.09 0.73
C LEU A 210 -0.87 -13.68 0.16
N VAL A 211 -0.32 -13.47 -1.03
CA VAL A 211 -0.59 -12.28 -1.85
C VAL A 211 -1.56 -12.67 -2.95
N HIS A 212 -2.69 -11.96 -3.02
CA HIS A 212 -3.75 -12.21 -3.98
C HIS A 212 -3.78 -11.13 -5.05
N GLY A 213 -3.85 -11.55 -6.32
CA GLY A 213 -4.12 -10.69 -7.46
C GLY A 213 -5.32 -11.17 -8.29
N ALA A 214 -6.12 -10.24 -8.81
CA ALA A 214 -7.13 -10.54 -9.81
C ALA A 214 -7.32 -9.40 -10.81
N ILE A 215 -7.82 -9.74 -12.00
CA ILE A 215 -8.09 -8.79 -13.09
C ILE A 215 -9.42 -9.11 -13.77
N ALA A 216 -10.06 -8.07 -14.32
CA ALA A 216 -11.19 -8.19 -15.23
C ALA A 216 -11.23 -6.97 -16.16
N GLY A 217 -10.88 -7.13 -17.44
CA GLY A 217 -10.80 -6.02 -18.39
C GLY A 217 -9.75 -4.99 -17.96
N PHE A 218 -10.20 -3.76 -17.67
CA PHE A 218 -9.38 -2.67 -17.12
C PHE A 218 -9.27 -2.68 -15.59
N LEU A 219 -10.01 -3.55 -14.92
CA LEU A 219 -10.07 -3.61 -13.47
C LEU A 219 -8.98 -4.55 -12.93
N GLY A 220 -8.39 -4.17 -11.81
CA GLY A 220 -7.41 -4.96 -11.09
C GLY A 220 -7.61 -4.86 -9.59
N GLN A 221 -7.20 -5.89 -8.87
CA GLN A 221 -7.19 -5.84 -7.42
C GLN A 221 -5.99 -6.59 -6.83
N VAL A 222 -5.51 -6.10 -5.69
CA VAL A 222 -4.43 -6.73 -4.91
C VAL A 222 -4.80 -6.72 -3.42
N LEU A 223 -4.55 -7.83 -2.75
CA LEU A 223 -4.76 -8.00 -1.31
C LEU A 223 -3.61 -8.83 -0.71
N THR A 224 -3.22 -8.50 0.51
CA THR A 224 -2.30 -9.33 1.31
C THR A 224 -3.08 -9.98 2.45
N ILE A 225 -2.98 -11.30 2.58
CA ILE A 225 -3.71 -12.13 3.55
C ILE A 225 -2.71 -12.86 4.43
N PHE A 226 -2.68 -12.55 5.72
CA PHE A 226 -1.88 -13.29 6.70
C PHE A 226 -2.70 -14.43 7.32
N PRO A 227 -2.04 -15.43 7.94
CA PRO A 227 -2.72 -16.44 8.72
C PRO A 227 -3.62 -15.79 9.80
N GLY A 228 -4.90 -16.14 9.77
CA GLY A 228 -5.92 -15.60 10.69
C GLY A 228 -6.72 -14.41 10.16
N ASP A 229 -6.32 -13.79 9.04
CA ASP A 229 -7.13 -12.74 8.41
C ASP A 229 -8.42 -13.34 7.81
N PRO A 230 -9.52 -12.55 7.71
CA PRO A 230 -10.77 -13.01 7.09
C PRO A 230 -10.60 -13.52 5.65
N GLY A 231 -9.68 -12.89 4.90
CA GLY A 231 -9.23 -13.34 3.58
C GLY A 231 -10.19 -13.03 2.44
N LEU A 232 -10.27 -13.93 1.44
CA LEU A 232 -11.04 -13.71 0.22
C LEU A 232 -12.55 -13.64 0.47
N ALA A 233 -13.03 -14.21 1.58
CA ALA A 233 -14.44 -14.19 1.96
C ALA A 233 -14.99 -12.76 2.18
N GLU A 234 -14.15 -11.79 2.56
CA GLU A 234 -14.57 -10.38 2.70
C GLU A 234 -14.89 -9.71 1.37
N ILE A 235 -14.25 -10.17 0.28
CA ILE A 235 -14.42 -9.59 -1.05
C ILE A 235 -15.52 -10.34 -1.82
N TYR A 236 -15.50 -11.67 -1.73
CA TYR A 236 -16.29 -12.54 -2.60
C TYR A 236 -17.46 -13.22 -1.90
N GLY A 237 -17.56 -13.12 -0.57
CA GLY A 237 -18.52 -13.88 0.24
C GLY A 237 -18.23 -15.38 0.28
N SER A 238 -19.24 -16.19 0.64
CA SER A 238 -19.14 -17.65 0.57
C SER A 238 -19.19 -18.12 -0.89
N VAL A 239 -18.35 -19.10 -1.24
CA VAL A 239 -18.37 -19.76 -2.56
C VAL A 239 -19.66 -20.57 -2.74
N THR A 240 -20.75 -19.90 -3.13
CA THR A 240 -21.99 -20.56 -3.57
C THR A 240 -22.22 -20.24 -5.04
N GLY A 241 -21.80 -21.15 -5.94
CA GLY A 241 -22.32 -21.24 -7.31
C GLY A 241 -21.70 -20.34 -8.39
N ARG A 242 -20.60 -19.61 -8.14
CA ARG A 242 -19.86 -18.88 -9.20
C ARG A 242 -18.51 -19.54 -9.46
N GLU A 243 -18.36 -20.18 -10.64
CA GLU A 243 -17.11 -20.85 -11.05
C GLU A 243 -16.07 -19.87 -11.64
N ARG A 244 -16.51 -18.80 -12.29
CA ARG A 244 -15.66 -17.78 -12.94
C ARG A 244 -16.20 -16.38 -12.67
N GLY A 245 -15.32 -15.38 -12.63
CA GLY A 245 -15.68 -13.97 -12.46
C GLY A 245 -16.20 -13.31 -13.74
N ILE A 246 -16.45 -12.00 -13.68
CA ILE A 246 -16.85 -11.17 -14.83
C ILE A 246 -15.76 -11.16 -15.93
N GLU A 247 -14.54 -11.63 -15.65
CA GLU A 247 -13.43 -11.70 -16.61
C GLU A 247 -13.74 -12.48 -17.90
N VAL A 248 -14.69 -13.43 -17.86
CA VAL A 248 -15.10 -14.19 -19.04
C VAL A 248 -15.79 -13.30 -20.09
N GLU A 249 -16.48 -12.25 -19.64
CA GLU A 249 -17.19 -11.30 -20.50
C GLU A 249 -16.33 -10.08 -20.85
N THR A 250 -15.48 -9.61 -19.93
CA THR A 250 -14.65 -8.41 -20.14
C THR A 250 -13.31 -8.67 -20.83
N GLY A 251 -12.86 -9.93 -20.86
CA GLY A 251 -11.52 -10.30 -21.33
C GLY A 251 -10.41 -9.83 -20.38
N ASN A 252 -9.16 -10.09 -20.77
CA ASN A 252 -7.97 -9.81 -19.94
C ASN A 252 -6.91 -9.06 -20.75
N LEU A 253 -6.72 -7.78 -20.45
CA LEU A 253 -5.76 -6.91 -21.11
C LEU A 253 -4.34 -7.13 -20.57
N ALA A 254 -3.36 -7.12 -21.48
CA ALA A 254 -1.95 -7.34 -21.15
C ALA A 254 -1.41 -6.34 -20.12
N ALA A 255 -1.72 -5.06 -20.30
CA ALA A 255 -1.26 -4.00 -19.42
C ALA A 255 -1.86 -4.10 -18.01
N THR A 256 -3.14 -4.46 -17.90
CA THR A 256 -3.81 -4.65 -16.60
C THR A 256 -3.24 -5.84 -15.86
N ALA A 257 -2.99 -6.96 -16.55
CA ALA A 257 -2.28 -8.10 -15.97
C ALA A 257 -0.88 -7.69 -15.47
N ALA A 258 -0.12 -6.96 -16.29
CA ALA A 258 1.22 -6.54 -15.91
C ALA A 258 1.23 -5.59 -14.69
N LEU A 259 0.25 -4.69 -14.61
CA LEU A 259 0.09 -3.77 -13.49
C LEU A 259 -0.20 -4.50 -12.18
N VAL A 260 -1.17 -5.42 -12.18
CA VAL A 260 -1.53 -6.21 -10.98
C VAL A 260 -0.38 -7.11 -10.55
N ALA A 261 0.24 -7.84 -11.47
CA ALA A 261 1.41 -8.68 -11.15
C ALA A 261 2.59 -7.89 -10.58
N SER A 262 2.81 -6.67 -11.08
CA SER A 262 3.85 -5.79 -10.52
C SER A 262 3.55 -5.41 -9.07
N LEU A 263 2.29 -5.15 -8.74
CA LEU A 263 1.86 -4.83 -7.38
C LEU A 263 1.88 -6.06 -6.47
N GLU A 264 1.50 -7.24 -6.96
CA GLU A 264 1.66 -8.49 -6.21
C GLU A 264 3.13 -8.69 -5.79
N VAL A 265 4.08 -8.49 -6.72
CA VAL A 265 5.51 -8.59 -6.42
C VAL A 265 5.96 -7.56 -5.39
N GLN A 266 5.40 -6.34 -5.41
CA GLN A 266 5.68 -5.35 -4.37
C GLN A 266 5.21 -5.82 -3.00
N GLU A 267 4.05 -6.47 -2.89
CA GLU A 267 3.61 -7.08 -1.63
C GLU A 267 4.57 -8.16 -1.15
N VAL A 268 5.01 -9.05 -2.04
CA VAL A 268 6.00 -10.09 -1.72
C VAL A 268 7.28 -9.47 -1.14
N ILE A 269 7.82 -8.44 -1.81
CA ILE A 269 9.04 -7.75 -1.35
C ILE A 269 8.81 -7.14 0.03
N LYS A 270 7.69 -6.42 0.25
CA LYS A 270 7.39 -5.78 1.54
C LYS A 270 7.30 -6.81 2.67
N ILE A 271 6.64 -7.94 2.42
CA ILE A 271 6.46 -9.00 3.44
C ILE A 271 7.80 -9.66 3.77
N LEU A 272 8.58 -10.05 2.76
CA LEU A 272 9.85 -10.77 2.98
C LEU A 272 10.96 -9.87 3.55
N THR A 273 10.99 -8.59 3.18
CA THR A 273 12.05 -7.66 3.61
C THR A 273 11.68 -6.88 4.87
N GLY A 274 10.39 -6.77 5.20
CA GLY A 274 9.89 -5.87 6.24
C GLY A 274 9.98 -4.38 5.89
N VAL A 275 10.37 -4.02 4.66
CA VAL A 275 10.49 -2.62 4.22
C VAL A 275 9.21 -2.21 3.50
N GLY A 276 8.45 -1.30 4.10
CA GLY A 276 7.17 -0.80 3.58
C GLY A 276 5.97 -1.36 4.36
N GLU A 277 4.76 -0.98 3.95
CA GLU A 277 3.51 -1.41 4.60
C GLU A 277 2.70 -2.30 3.65
N PRO A 278 2.51 -3.61 3.95
CA PRO A 278 1.69 -4.50 3.14
C PRO A 278 0.22 -4.07 3.09
N LEU A 279 -0.50 -4.48 2.05
CA LEU A 279 -1.95 -4.33 1.85
C LEU A 279 -2.77 -5.27 2.76
N ARG A 280 -2.27 -5.59 3.95
CA ARG A 280 -3.02 -6.37 4.94
C ARG A 280 -4.28 -5.61 5.34
N CYS A 281 -5.42 -6.29 5.37
CA CYS A 281 -6.75 -5.71 5.66
C CYS A 281 -7.16 -4.55 4.73
N ARG A 282 -6.56 -4.43 3.54
CA ARG A 282 -6.87 -3.37 2.57
C ARG A 282 -6.95 -3.96 1.17
N LEU A 283 -8.11 -3.85 0.53
CA LEU A 283 -8.25 -4.15 -0.88
C LEU A 283 -7.72 -2.97 -1.69
N PHE A 284 -6.64 -3.17 -2.43
CA PHE A 284 -6.18 -2.19 -3.41
C PHE A 284 -6.89 -2.45 -4.73
N TYR A 285 -7.84 -1.58 -5.07
CA TYR A 285 -8.67 -1.68 -6.26
C TYR A 285 -8.20 -0.67 -7.31
N ILE A 286 -8.12 -1.12 -8.56
CA ILE A 286 -7.56 -0.36 -9.68
C ILE A 286 -8.60 -0.34 -10.79
N ASP A 287 -8.95 0.85 -11.24
CA ASP A 287 -9.67 1.05 -12.49
C ASP A 287 -8.74 1.79 -13.46
N SER A 288 -8.10 1.02 -14.35
CA SER A 288 -7.17 1.59 -15.32
C SER A 288 -7.87 2.26 -16.52
N ALA A 289 -9.19 2.10 -16.68
CA ALA A 289 -9.93 2.82 -17.72
C ALA A 289 -10.09 4.30 -17.34
N SER A 290 -10.37 4.57 -16.07
CA SER A 290 -10.44 5.93 -15.51
C SER A 290 -9.11 6.43 -14.94
N GLY A 291 -8.12 5.55 -14.80
CA GLY A 291 -6.82 5.85 -14.20
C GLY A 291 -6.86 6.00 -12.67
N GLN A 292 -7.90 5.47 -12.02
CA GLN A 292 -8.11 5.58 -10.58
C GLN A 292 -7.58 4.37 -9.82
N MET A 293 -7.09 4.62 -8.60
CA MET A 293 -6.65 3.58 -7.67
C MET A 293 -7.20 3.91 -6.28
N HIS A 294 -7.81 2.93 -5.65
CA HIS A 294 -8.50 3.07 -4.36
C HIS A 294 -7.95 2.05 -3.37
N SER A 295 -7.81 2.45 -2.10
CA SER A 295 -7.50 1.54 -1.01
C SER A 295 -8.72 1.43 -0.10
N LEU A 296 -9.39 0.29 -0.14
CA LEU A 296 -10.62 0.04 0.59
C LEU A 296 -10.29 -0.78 1.84
N PRO A 297 -10.63 -0.31 3.06
CA PRO A 297 -10.45 -1.10 4.27
C PRO A 297 -11.38 -2.32 4.24
N LEU A 298 -10.87 -3.48 4.64
CA LEU A 298 -11.65 -4.71 4.82
C LEU A 298 -11.91 -4.94 6.32
N GLY A 299 -13.10 -5.44 6.65
CA GLY A 299 -13.56 -5.70 8.02
C GLY A 299 -14.44 -4.61 8.65
N GLN A 300 -15.71 -4.93 8.87
CA GLN A 300 -16.54 -4.29 9.92
C GLN A 300 -16.45 -5.08 11.23
N THR A 301 -15.32 -4.99 11.94
CA THR A 301 -15.27 -5.12 13.41
C THR A 301 -13.94 -4.57 13.90
N GLY A 302 -13.92 -3.30 14.29
CA GLY A 302 -12.94 -2.85 15.27
C GLY A 302 -13.20 -3.58 16.59
N LYS A 303 -12.36 -4.56 16.95
CA LYS A 303 -11.96 -4.92 18.33
C LYS A 303 -10.93 -6.07 18.35
N THR A 304 -9.67 -5.65 18.45
CA THR A 304 -8.52 -6.22 19.21
C THR A 304 -8.29 -7.73 19.28
N ALA A 305 -7.10 -8.15 18.84
CA ALA A 305 -6.12 -8.83 19.71
C ALA A 305 -4.69 -8.59 19.15
N ASN A 306 -3.79 -8.15 20.03
CA ASN A 306 -2.37 -7.81 19.88
C ASN A 306 -1.62 -8.24 18.60
N ASP A 307 -0.93 -7.30 17.94
CA ASP A 307 0.54 -7.20 18.04
C ASP A 307 1.04 -5.82 17.55
N GLY A 308 2.11 -5.36 18.21
CA GLY A 308 2.53 -3.96 18.27
C GLY A 308 3.07 -3.34 16.97
N ALA A 309 3.02 -2.00 16.98
CA ALA A 309 3.67 -1.05 16.07
C ALA A 309 2.95 -0.62 14.77
N ALA A 310 1.62 -0.72 14.69
CA ALA A 310 0.85 0.15 13.80
C ALA A 310 0.37 1.37 14.58
N ALA A 311 1.06 2.51 14.44
CA ALA A 311 0.61 3.77 15.01
C ALA A 311 -0.80 4.09 14.46
N GLN A 312 -1.80 4.13 15.34
CA GLN A 312 -3.11 4.71 15.03
C GLN A 312 -2.87 6.09 14.43
N ARG A 313 -3.20 6.28 13.14
CA ARG A 313 -3.15 7.62 12.56
C ARG A 313 -4.18 8.47 13.30
N PRO A 314 -3.80 9.62 13.89
CA PRO A 314 -4.76 10.48 14.56
C PRO A 314 -5.74 11.03 13.51
N SER A 315 -7.04 10.97 13.80
CA SER A 315 -8.03 11.73 13.02
C SER A 315 -7.74 13.23 13.15
N PRO A 316 -7.99 14.04 12.12
CA PRO A 316 -7.77 15.48 12.20
C PRO A 316 -8.56 16.08 13.36
N THR A 317 -7.94 17.03 14.06
CA THR A 317 -8.63 17.81 15.10
C THR A 317 -9.54 18.82 14.44
N VAL A 318 -10.86 18.67 14.63
CA VAL A 318 -11.87 19.58 14.06
C VAL A 318 -12.28 20.61 15.11
N ILE A 319 -12.11 21.90 14.82
CA ILE A 319 -12.47 22.99 15.73
C ILE A 319 -13.39 23.98 15.01
N SER A 320 -14.53 24.28 15.64
CA SER A 320 -15.53 25.22 15.13
C SER A 320 -15.34 26.63 15.69
N PHE A 321 -15.43 27.63 14.83
CA PHE A 321 -15.34 29.06 15.14
C PHE A 321 -16.71 29.69 14.95
N VAL A 322 -17.28 30.15 16.06
CA VAL A 322 -18.68 30.59 16.15
C VAL A 322 -18.77 32.02 16.67
N GLY A 323 -19.72 32.80 16.15
CA GLY A 323 -19.90 34.20 16.51
C GLY A 323 -20.82 34.93 15.52
N THR A 324 -21.36 36.07 15.94
CA THR A 324 -22.27 36.90 15.12
C THR A 324 -21.62 37.32 13.79
N SER A 325 -22.42 37.58 12.76
CA SER A 325 -21.88 38.15 11.51
C SER A 325 -21.15 39.47 11.81
N GLY A 326 -20.00 39.71 11.17
CA GLY A 326 -19.16 40.88 11.44
C GLY A 326 -18.30 40.81 12.71
N SER A 327 -18.34 39.71 13.49
CA SER A 327 -17.51 39.58 14.70
C SER A 327 -16.01 39.41 14.43
N GLY A 328 -15.59 39.15 13.18
CA GLY A 328 -14.18 38.98 12.80
C GLY A 328 -13.72 37.54 12.57
N LYS A 329 -14.65 36.57 12.48
CA LYS A 329 -14.33 35.14 12.27
C LYS A 329 -13.42 34.88 11.09
N THR A 330 -13.82 35.30 9.89
CA THR A 330 -13.06 35.02 8.66
C THR A 330 -11.65 35.61 8.72
N THR A 331 -11.51 36.83 9.26
CA THR A 331 -10.21 37.47 9.48
C THR A 331 -9.34 36.64 10.44
N LEU A 332 -9.90 36.18 11.55
CA LEU A 332 -9.20 35.30 12.48
C LEU A 332 -8.79 33.97 11.82
N LEU A 333 -9.70 33.29 11.11
CA LEU A 333 -9.37 32.02 10.45
C LEU A 333 -8.24 32.19 9.44
N MET A 334 -8.22 33.28 8.67
CA MET A 334 -7.11 33.55 7.74
C MET A 334 -5.76 33.67 8.46
N GLU A 335 -5.72 34.40 9.59
CA GLU A 335 -4.50 34.51 10.41
C GLU A 335 -4.09 33.16 11.02
N LEU A 336 -5.05 32.38 11.52
CA LEU A 336 -4.81 31.05 12.07
C LEU A 336 -4.25 30.08 11.01
N ILE A 337 -4.82 30.05 9.80
CA ILE A 337 -4.34 29.21 8.70
C ILE A 337 -2.88 29.57 8.38
N GLN A 338 -2.58 30.85 8.22
CA GLN A 338 -1.20 31.30 7.94
C GLN A 338 -0.24 30.93 9.09
N GLY A 339 -0.67 31.10 10.34
CA GLY A 339 0.14 30.78 11.52
C GLY A 339 0.38 29.28 11.72
N LEU A 340 -0.61 28.44 11.43
CA LEU A 340 -0.52 26.98 11.50
C LEU A 340 0.33 26.40 10.36
N VAL A 341 0.13 26.88 9.12
CA VAL A 341 0.93 26.45 7.96
C VAL A 341 2.41 26.82 8.14
N ARG A 342 2.71 28.01 8.69
CA ARG A 342 4.10 28.41 9.03
C ARG A 342 4.76 27.46 10.04
N ARG A 343 3.97 26.77 10.88
CA ARG A 343 4.44 25.78 11.85
C ARG A 343 4.44 24.35 11.29
N GLY A 344 4.18 24.17 9.99
CA GLY A 344 4.18 22.86 9.33
C GLY A 344 2.91 22.03 9.53
N VAL A 345 1.86 22.61 10.11
CA VAL A 345 0.56 21.94 10.33
C VAL A 345 -0.22 21.92 9.01
N LYS A 346 -0.73 20.75 8.63
CA LYS A 346 -1.62 20.58 7.48
C LYS A 346 -3.05 20.94 7.88
N VAL A 347 -3.58 22.00 7.28
CA VAL A 347 -4.87 22.60 7.68
C VAL A 347 -5.89 22.57 6.54
N ALA A 348 -7.14 22.20 6.87
CA ALA A 348 -8.31 22.51 6.04
C ALA A 348 -9.15 23.61 6.68
N ALA A 349 -9.86 24.37 5.84
CA ALA A 349 -10.85 25.35 6.28
C ALA A 349 -12.21 25.03 5.64
N VAL A 350 -13.26 25.02 6.45
CA VAL A 350 -14.62 24.66 6.05
C VAL A 350 -15.55 25.77 6.46
N LYS A 351 -16.37 26.27 5.53
CA LYS A 351 -17.40 27.28 5.85
C LYS A 351 -18.78 26.62 5.84
N HIS A 352 -19.48 26.70 6.96
CA HIS A 352 -20.84 26.20 7.11
C HIS A 352 -21.84 27.35 6.99
N THR A 353 -22.72 27.31 5.98
CA THR A 353 -23.80 28.29 5.76
C THR A 353 -25.17 27.60 5.87
N HIS A 354 -26.19 28.33 6.33
CA HIS A 354 -27.58 27.85 6.38
C HIS A 354 -28.38 28.24 5.13
N GLU A 355 -27.81 29.07 4.27
CA GLU A 355 -28.35 29.42 2.96
C GLU A 355 -27.83 28.42 1.93
N ASP A 356 -28.70 28.01 1.01
CA ASP A 356 -28.29 27.24 -0.16
C ASP A 356 -27.21 28.02 -0.90
N VAL A 357 -26.06 27.40 -1.10
CA VAL A 357 -25.01 27.96 -1.93
C VAL A 357 -25.32 27.51 -3.34
N GLU A 358 -25.70 28.44 -4.23
CA GLU A 358 -25.72 28.17 -5.67
C GLU A 358 -24.28 27.91 -6.14
N THR A 359 -23.85 26.65 -6.01
CA THR A 359 -22.55 26.18 -6.52
C THR A 359 -22.65 25.72 -7.97
N ASP A 360 -23.88 25.59 -8.49
CA ASP A 360 -24.19 25.17 -9.85
C ASP A 360 -25.35 26.02 -10.42
N THR A 361 -25.39 26.18 -11.75
CA THR A 361 -26.44 26.98 -12.42
C THR A 361 -27.65 26.10 -12.74
N ALA A 362 -28.82 26.47 -12.23
CA ALA A 362 -30.07 25.78 -12.53
C ALA A 362 -30.28 25.59 -14.04
N GLY A 363 -30.60 24.36 -14.44
CA GLY A 363 -30.85 23.99 -15.83
C GLY A 363 -29.62 23.66 -16.69
N LYS A 364 -28.39 23.77 -16.17
CA LYS A 364 -27.16 23.27 -16.84
C LYS A 364 -26.91 21.79 -16.56
N ASP A 365 -25.97 21.19 -17.30
CA ASP A 365 -25.78 19.73 -17.35
C ASP A 365 -25.50 19.10 -15.98
N THR A 366 -24.60 19.69 -15.18
CA THR A 366 -24.27 19.21 -13.84
C THR A 366 -25.47 19.26 -12.88
N TRP A 367 -26.30 20.29 -12.98
CA TRP A 367 -27.54 20.42 -12.20
C TRP A 367 -28.56 19.36 -12.64
N ARG A 368 -28.68 19.13 -13.95
CA ARG A 368 -29.57 18.08 -14.50
C ARG A 368 -29.14 16.68 -14.05
N PHE A 369 -27.83 16.44 -13.88
CA PHE A 369 -27.33 15.16 -13.38
C PHE A 369 -27.77 14.91 -11.93
N VAL A 370 -27.68 15.93 -11.06
CA VAL A 370 -28.17 15.83 -9.68
C VAL A 370 -29.68 15.59 -9.66
N GLN A 371 -30.46 16.35 -10.45
CA GLN A 371 -31.91 16.16 -10.55
C GLN A 371 -32.33 14.81 -11.14
N ALA A 372 -31.46 14.18 -11.93
CA ALA A 372 -31.64 12.82 -12.44
C ALA A 372 -31.32 11.73 -11.39
N GLY A 373 -30.89 12.12 -10.18
CA GLY A 373 -30.58 11.21 -9.07
C GLY A 373 -29.10 10.86 -8.93
N ALA A 374 -28.19 11.63 -9.54
CA ALA A 374 -26.76 11.41 -9.33
C ALA A 374 -26.36 11.80 -7.89
N GLU A 375 -25.84 10.84 -7.13
CA GLU A 375 -25.40 11.06 -5.74
C GLU A 375 -24.18 11.99 -5.61
N ALA A 376 -23.41 12.13 -6.69
CA ALA A 376 -22.28 13.06 -6.79
C ALA A 376 -22.06 13.48 -8.25
N VAL A 377 -21.64 14.73 -8.44
CA VAL A 377 -21.35 15.30 -9.77
C VAL A 377 -20.03 16.07 -9.72
N ALA A 378 -19.16 15.93 -10.72
CA ALA A 378 -17.88 16.61 -10.77
C ALA A 378 -17.74 17.50 -12.00
N LEU A 379 -17.10 18.66 -11.84
CA LEU A 379 -16.67 19.55 -12.90
C LEU A 379 -15.15 19.55 -12.96
N LEU A 380 -14.61 19.07 -14.08
CA LEU A 380 -13.18 18.85 -14.29
C LEU A 380 -12.66 19.78 -15.38
N THR A 381 -11.52 20.43 -15.11
CA THR A 381 -10.77 21.25 -16.07
C THR A 381 -9.28 20.92 -15.93
N PRO A 382 -8.43 21.27 -16.92
CA PRO A 382 -6.98 21.03 -16.83
C PRO A 382 -6.27 21.66 -15.62
N LYS A 383 -6.90 22.62 -14.94
CA LYS A 383 -6.30 23.36 -13.80
C LYS A 383 -7.10 23.24 -12.49
N ARG A 384 -8.30 22.66 -12.52
CA ARG A 384 -9.22 22.64 -11.37
C ARG A 384 -10.23 21.50 -11.50
N ALA A 385 -10.46 20.81 -10.40
CA ALA A 385 -11.60 19.92 -10.19
C ALA A 385 -12.52 20.52 -9.12
N THR A 386 -13.83 20.40 -9.31
CA THR A 386 -14.85 20.77 -8.33
C THR A 386 -15.84 19.62 -8.22
N LEU A 387 -16.12 19.16 -7.01
CA LEU A 387 -16.98 18.01 -6.75
C LEU A 387 -18.19 18.48 -5.94
N PHE A 388 -19.38 18.15 -6.41
CA PHE A 388 -20.66 18.45 -5.81
C PHE A 388 -21.24 17.18 -5.20
N TYR A 389 -21.65 17.26 -3.94
CA TYR A 389 -22.36 16.21 -3.22
C TYR A 389 -23.67 16.75 -2.71
N GLU A 390 -24.75 15.98 -2.85
CA GLU A 390 -26.00 16.25 -2.16
C GLU A 390 -25.96 15.51 -0.81
N LEU A 391 -25.89 16.26 0.29
CA LEU A 391 -25.78 15.70 1.63
C LEU A 391 -27.10 15.84 2.38
N GLY A 392 -27.54 14.78 3.05
CA GLY A 392 -28.53 14.89 4.12
C GLY A 392 -27.96 15.67 5.30
N ALA A 393 -28.82 16.42 6.01
CA ALA A 393 -28.42 17.36 7.07
C ALA A 393 -27.55 16.75 8.19
N GLU A 394 -27.69 15.46 8.49
CA GLU A 394 -26.88 14.77 9.52
C GLU A 394 -25.54 14.21 8.99
N ALA A 395 -25.44 13.91 7.70
CA ALA A 395 -24.26 13.26 7.10
C ALA A 395 -23.05 14.20 6.92
N ALA A 396 -23.29 15.50 6.81
CA ALA A 396 -22.23 16.49 6.57
C ALA A 396 -21.15 16.52 7.67
N VAL A 397 -21.54 16.22 8.92
CA VAL A 397 -20.66 16.31 10.09
C VAL A 397 -19.72 15.11 10.21
N GLU A 398 -20.20 13.90 9.89
CA GLU A 398 -19.39 12.68 9.91
C GLU A 398 -18.36 12.67 8.78
N ARG A 399 -18.76 13.12 7.58
CA ARG A 399 -17.90 13.13 6.38
C ARG A 399 -16.70 14.06 6.47
N LEU A 400 -16.76 15.11 7.30
CA LEU A 400 -15.62 16.02 7.48
C LEU A 400 -14.36 15.32 8.02
N ARG A 401 -14.53 14.28 8.85
CA ARG A 401 -13.39 13.50 9.36
C ARG A 401 -12.82 12.60 8.26
N ASP A 402 -13.68 12.04 7.42
CA ASP A 402 -13.29 11.14 6.33
C ASP A 402 -12.59 11.89 5.19
N TRP A 403 -13.16 13.03 4.76
CA TRP A 403 -12.62 13.82 3.64
C TRP A 403 -11.27 14.47 3.94
N PHE A 404 -10.98 14.74 5.21
CA PHE A 404 -9.77 15.43 5.64
C PHE A 404 -8.84 14.54 6.49
N GLY A 405 -9.02 13.22 6.44
CA GLY A 405 -8.24 12.24 7.20
C GLY A 405 -6.70 12.37 7.17
N PRO A 406 -6.03 12.84 6.09
CA PRO A 406 -4.58 13.01 6.08
C PRO A 406 -4.07 14.37 6.63
N LEU A 407 -4.97 15.24 7.11
CA LEU A 407 -4.63 16.56 7.66
C LEU A 407 -4.52 16.53 9.18
N ASP A 408 -3.86 17.53 9.75
CA ASP A 408 -3.67 17.63 11.19
C ASP A 408 -4.84 18.36 11.87
N ILE A 409 -5.36 19.43 11.22
CA ILE A 409 -6.42 20.30 11.79
C ILE A 409 -7.44 20.72 10.73
N VAL A 410 -8.73 20.72 11.10
CA VAL A 410 -9.83 21.29 10.30
C VAL A 410 -10.43 22.48 11.06
N LEU A 411 -10.34 23.67 10.48
CA LEU A 411 -10.94 24.89 11.01
C LEU A 411 -12.32 25.09 10.37
N LEU A 412 -13.38 25.03 11.17
CA LEU A 412 -14.75 25.15 10.69
C LEU A 412 -15.32 26.52 11.06
N GLU A 413 -15.57 27.38 10.08
CA GLU A 413 -16.29 28.64 10.26
C GLU A 413 -17.81 28.37 10.29
N GLY A 414 -18.43 28.44 11.47
CA GLY A 414 -19.86 28.18 11.66
C GLY A 414 -20.15 26.88 12.44
N LEU A 415 -21.30 26.24 12.16
CA LEU A 415 -21.82 25.05 12.86
C LEU A 415 -22.03 25.28 14.37
N LYS A 416 -22.99 26.15 14.69
CA LYS A 416 -23.37 26.49 16.08
C LYS A 416 -23.84 25.26 16.87
N SER A 417 -24.54 24.34 16.22
CA SER A 417 -24.97 23.05 16.75
C SER A 417 -24.08 21.92 16.22
N GLY A 418 -23.64 20.99 17.09
CA GLY A 418 -22.82 19.85 16.66
C GLY A 418 -21.73 19.45 17.68
N PRO A 419 -21.04 18.32 17.45
CA PRO A 419 -20.21 17.66 18.47
C PRO A 419 -18.82 18.30 18.65
N PHE A 420 -18.37 19.13 17.71
CA PHE A 420 -17.00 19.65 17.74
C PHE A 420 -16.77 20.72 18.82
N PRO A 421 -15.55 20.80 19.38
CA PRO A 421 -15.13 21.90 20.25
C PRO A 421 -15.28 23.25 19.54
N LYS A 422 -15.67 24.27 20.30
CA LYS A 422 -16.02 25.60 19.79
C LYS A 422 -15.12 26.69 20.37
N ILE A 423 -14.67 27.59 19.52
CA ILE A 423 -14.00 28.83 19.89
C ILE A 423 -14.93 30.00 19.53
N ALA A 424 -15.37 30.73 20.54
CA ALA A 424 -16.26 31.88 20.35
C ALA A 424 -15.47 33.11 19.91
N VAL A 425 -15.82 33.71 18.77
CA VAL A 425 -15.26 35.00 18.34
C VAL A 425 -16.20 36.11 18.80
N PHE A 426 -15.78 36.84 19.83
CA PHE A 426 -16.60 37.81 20.56
C PHE A 426 -16.11 39.23 20.35
N ARG A 427 -16.98 40.13 19.87
CA ARG A 427 -16.70 41.54 19.67
C ARG A 427 -17.78 42.39 20.34
N ARG A 428 -17.36 43.31 21.21
CA ARG A 428 -18.24 44.20 21.97
C ARG A 428 -19.09 45.03 21.01
N GLY A 429 -20.39 45.08 21.27
CA GLY A 429 -21.36 45.82 20.44
C GLY A 429 -21.76 45.13 19.14
N VAL A 430 -21.21 43.95 18.83
CA VAL A 430 -21.54 43.16 17.63
C VAL A 430 -22.01 41.75 18.00
N SER A 431 -21.34 41.11 18.96
CA SER A 431 -21.68 39.75 19.39
C SER A 431 -22.90 39.73 20.31
N GLU A 432 -23.74 38.71 20.13
CA GLU A 432 -24.79 38.38 21.09
C GLU A 432 -24.19 37.91 22.43
N PRO A 433 -24.94 37.98 23.55
CA PRO A 433 -24.47 37.48 24.83
C PRO A 433 -23.98 36.02 24.73
N ILE A 434 -22.81 35.74 25.30
CA ILE A 434 -22.15 34.43 25.17
C ILE A 434 -22.97 33.29 25.79
N THR A 435 -23.86 33.62 26.73
CA THR A 435 -24.85 32.69 27.33
C THR A 435 -25.83 32.09 26.33
N ARG A 436 -26.01 32.71 25.16
CA ARG A 436 -26.83 32.16 24.06
C ARG A 436 -26.08 31.15 23.20
N MET A 437 -24.78 30.96 23.41
CA MET A 437 -23.99 29.99 22.65
C MET A 437 -24.17 28.59 23.24
N THR A 438 -24.52 27.63 22.39
CA THR A 438 -24.73 26.23 22.77
C THR A 438 -23.57 25.35 22.31
N GLY A 439 -23.35 24.22 23.01
CA GLY A 439 -22.31 23.24 22.68
C GLY A 439 -21.01 23.37 23.47
N ARG A 440 -20.01 22.53 23.14
CA ARG A 440 -18.72 22.43 23.85
C ARG A 440 -17.80 23.62 23.57
N LEU A 441 -18.01 24.73 24.27
CA LEU A 441 -17.16 25.92 24.22
C LEU A 441 -15.83 25.67 24.95
N VAL A 442 -14.71 25.77 24.23
CA VAL A 442 -13.36 25.49 24.75
C VAL A 442 -12.51 26.75 24.90
N ALA A 443 -12.82 27.84 24.20
CA ALA A 443 -12.15 29.14 24.35
C ALA A 443 -13.00 30.30 23.82
N VAL A 444 -12.64 31.53 24.18
CA VAL A 444 -13.12 32.77 23.55
C VAL A 444 -11.95 33.56 22.95
N PHE A 445 -12.16 34.19 21.79
CA PHE A 445 -11.22 35.11 21.16
C PHE A 445 -11.89 36.47 20.92
N GLY A 446 -11.18 37.56 21.21
CA GLY A 446 -11.62 38.93 20.95
C GLY A 446 -11.75 39.78 22.22
N ASP A 447 -12.91 40.42 22.43
CA ASP A 447 -13.17 41.30 23.58
C ASP A 447 -13.51 40.50 24.84
N VAL A 448 -12.52 39.77 25.37
CA VAL A 448 -12.67 38.81 26.48
C VAL A 448 -13.37 39.41 27.70
N ALA A 449 -13.01 40.63 28.12
CA ALA A 449 -13.64 41.28 29.27
C ALA A 449 -15.15 41.49 29.07
N ALA A 450 -15.55 41.89 27.86
CA ALA A 450 -16.97 42.03 27.51
C ALA A 450 -17.67 40.66 27.43
N ALA A 451 -16.97 39.63 26.96
CA ALA A 451 -17.49 38.26 26.95
C ALA A 451 -17.77 37.74 28.38
N ARG A 452 -16.86 37.99 29.34
CA ARG A 452 -17.03 37.68 30.77
C ARG A 452 -18.24 38.40 31.36
N GLN A 453 -18.39 39.69 31.09
CA GLN A 453 -19.56 40.48 31.50
C GLN A 453 -20.87 39.92 30.91
N SER A 454 -20.82 39.29 29.74
CA SER A 454 -21.98 38.64 29.12
C SER A 454 -22.24 37.21 29.63
N GLY A 455 -21.49 36.72 30.63
CA GLY A 455 -21.73 35.45 31.30
C GLY A 455 -20.76 34.31 30.94
N LEU A 456 -19.60 34.60 30.36
CA LEU A 456 -18.60 33.56 30.08
C LEU A 456 -17.97 33.03 31.38
N SER A 457 -18.06 31.72 31.62
CA SER A 457 -17.44 31.05 32.78
C SER A 457 -15.95 31.40 32.93
N PRO A 458 -15.45 31.80 34.12
CA PRO A 458 -14.04 32.09 34.34
C PRO A 458 -13.08 30.94 33.97
N SER A 459 -13.55 29.70 33.98
CA SER A 459 -12.75 28.50 33.64
C SER A 459 -12.43 28.36 32.15
N ILE A 460 -13.17 29.03 31.27
CA ILE A 460 -12.93 28.94 29.81
C ILE A 460 -11.83 29.94 29.44
N PRO A 461 -10.71 29.52 28.80
CA PRO A 461 -9.63 30.43 28.43
C PRO A 461 -10.09 31.51 27.45
N GLY A 462 -9.49 32.69 27.57
CA GLY A 462 -9.80 33.84 26.71
C GLY A 462 -8.54 34.47 26.12
N PHE A 463 -8.60 34.78 24.83
CA PHE A 463 -7.50 35.33 24.04
C PHE A 463 -7.94 36.66 23.44
N THR A 464 -7.15 37.71 23.57
CA THR A 464 -7.47 39.02 22.99
C THR A 464 -7.08 39.10 21.51
N TRP A 465 -7.51 40.14 20.80
CA TRP A 465 -7.15 40.40 19.40
C TRP A 465 -5.63 40.45 19.12
N ARG A 466 -4.80 40.63 20.16
CA ARG A 466 -3.33 40.66 20.04
C ARG A 466 -2.67 39.31 20.32
N GLU A 467 -3.46 38.30 20.64
CA GLU A 467 -2.98 37.01 21.15
C GLU A 467 -3.28 35.85 20.19
N THR A 468 -3.39 36.14 18.88
CA THR A 468 -3.59 35.12 17.84
C THR A 468 -2.53 34.02 17.90
N GLU A 469 -1.26 34.36 18.14
CA GLU A 469 -0.19 33.36 18.27
C GLU A 469 -0.38 32.45 19.49
N LYS A 470 -0.85 32.99 20.63
CA LYS A 470 -1.18 32.16 21.81
C LYS A 470 -2.37 31.24 21.55
N LEU A 471 -3.34 31.70 20.74
CA LEU A 471 -4.47 30.87 20.33
C LEU A 471 -4.01 29.73 19.40
N ILE A 472 -3.06 29.97 18.50
CA ILE A 472 -2.46 28.93 17.65
C ILE A 472 -1.77 27.88 18.51
N ASP A 473 -0.95 28.31 19.47
CA ASP A 473 -0.25 27.37 20.35
C ASP A 473 -1.24 26.58 21.21
N PHE A 474 -2.32 27.21 21.68
CA PHE A 474 -3.42 26.53 22.37
C PHE A 474 -4.09 25.46 21.49
N ILE A 475 -4.35 25.77 20.22
CA ILE A 475 -4.96 24.85 19.26
C ILE A 475 -4.06 23.63 18.98
N ILE A 476 -2.74 23.83 18.90
CA ILE A 476 -1.77 22.76 18.63
C ILE A 476 -1.57 21.86 19.87
N THR A 477 -1.53 22.45 21.06
CA THR A 477 -1.12 21.75 22.29
C THR A 477 -2.26 21.02 23.00
N GLN A 478 -3.50 21.43 22.78
CA GLN A 478 -4.66 20.80 23.40
C GLN A 478 -5.12 19.58 22.61
N SER A 479 -5.30 18.46 23.30
CA SER A 479 -6.03 17.31 22.76
C SER A 479 -7.52 17.53 23.02
N PHE A 480 -8.27 17.88 21.97
CA PHE A 480 -9.70 18.21 22.07
C PHE A 480 -10.62 16.99 22.01
#